data_AF-A0A7Y9L8C3-F1
#
_entry.id   AF-A0A7Y9L8C3-F1
#
_cell.length_a   1.000
_cell.length_b   1.000
_cell.length_c   1.000
_cell.angle_alpha   90.00
_cell.angle_beta   90.00
_cell.angle_gamma   90.00
#
_symmetry.space_group_name_H-M   'P 1'
#
loop_
_entity.id
_entity.type
_entity.pdbx_description
1 polymer ?
#
loop_
_entity_poly.entity_id
_entity_poly.type
_entity_poly.pdbx_seq_one_letter_code
_entity_poly.pdbx_strand_id
1 'polypeptide(L)'
;MGAMTDSDRPSPSPEAVFDSISAQAQETNRIRVEALAEVILRSDPTGLSEDDRRQAKDLAHQIAGSAGTFGFDLASEVARQVEQLLLREPDSAQLAELEQQVVELRSALA
;
A
#
# COMPACT_ATOMS: atom_id res chain seq x y z
N MET A 1 37.54 -22.92 -28.76
CA MET A 1 36.28 -22.20 -28.50
C MET A 1 35.66 -22.83 -27.26
N GLY A 2 35.97 -22.31 -26.07
CA GLY A 2 35.41 -22.80 -24.81
C GLY A 2 34.07 -22.13 -24.57
N ALA A 3 33.01 -22.93 -24.45
CA ALA A 3 31.71 -22.45 -24.02
C ALA A 3 31.81 -21.99 -22.56
N MET A 4 31.60 -20.70 -22.29
CA MET A 4 31.32 -20.21 -20.94
C MET A 4 29.99 -20.82 -20.52
N THR A 5 30.02 -21.75 -19.59
CA THR A 5 28.84 -22.30 -18.94
C THR A 5 28.22 -21.24 -18.02
N ASP A 6 26.90 -21.28 -17.86
CA ASP A 6 26.08 -20.45 -16.97
C ASP A 6 26.45 -20.57 -15.46
N SER A 7 27.51 -21.32 -15.12
CA SER A 7 27.94 -21.65 -13.76
C SER A 7 28.70 -20.54 -13.02
N ASP A 8 28.99 -19.41 -13.67
CA ASP A 8 29.84 -18.35 -13.11
C ASP A 8 29.06 -17.11 -12.66
N ARG A 9 27.72 -17.17 -12.60
CA ARG A 9 26.92 -16.09 -12.01
C ARG A 9 27.01 -16.16 -10.48
N PRO A 10 27.56 -15.13 -9.81
CA PRO A 10 27.53 -15.08 -8.35
C PRO A 10 26.07 -15.07 -7.88
N SER A 11 25.75 -15.93 -6.91
CA SER A 11 24.45 -15.90 -6.26
C SER A 11 24.27 -14.54 -5.58
N PRO A 12 23.06 -13.93 -5.65
CA PRO A 12 22.82 -12.64 -5.04
C PRO A 12 23.09 -12.69 -3.53
N SER A 13 23.64 -11.61 -2.98
CA SER A 13 23.80 -11.49 -1.52
C SER A 13 22.43 -11.44 -0.84
N PRO A 14 22.33 -11.82 0.45
CA PRO A 14 21.09 -11.68 1.21
C PRO A 14 20.53 -10.25 1.20
N GLU A 15 21.41 -9.25 1.21
CA GLU A 15 21.05 -7.83 1.09
C GLU A 15 20.37 -7.54 -0.25
N ALA A 16 20.96 -7.98 -1.37
CA ALA A 16 20.37 -7.79 -2.70
C ALA A 16 19.02 -8.50 -2.86
N VAL A 17 18.85 -9.66 -2.21
CA VAL A 17 17.55 -10.37 -2.17
C VAL A 17 16.53 -9.56 -1.37
N PHE A 18 16.91 -9.07 -0.19
CA PHE A 18 16.04 -8.25 0.65
C PHE A 18 15.60 -6.97 -0.06
N ASP A 19 16.54 -6.25 -0.70
CA ASP A 19 16.27 -5.04 -1.46
C ASP A 19 15.29 -5.29 -2.60
N SER A 20 15.46 -6.41 -3.32
CA SER A 20 14.54 -6.82 -4.39
C SER A 20 13.12 -7.09 -3.86
N ILE A 21 13.00 -7.79 -2.72
CA ILE A 21 11.71 -8.07 -2.08
C ILE A 21 11.08 -6.74 -1.59
N SER A 22 11.86 -5.84 -1.00
CA SER A 22 11.40 -4.53 -0.54
C SER A 22 10.88 -3.69 -1.70
N ALA A 23 11.61 -3.63 -2.81
CA ALA A 23 11.18 -2.91 -4.02
C ALA A 23 9.88 -3.50 -4.59
N GLN A 24 9.74 -4.82 -4.60
CA GLN A 24 8.50 -5.48 -5.03
C GLN A 24 7.33 -5.19 -4.08
N ALA A 25 7.59 -5.15 -2.78
CA ALA A 25 6.58 -4.82 -1.77
C ALA A 25 6.13 -3.36 -1.89
N GLN A 26 7.04 -2.43 -2.13
CA GLN A 26 6.74 -1.03 -2.40
C GLN A 26 5.83 -0.91 -3.64
N GLU A 27 6.17 -1.58 -4.73
CA GLU A 27 5.35 -1.56 -5.95
C GLU A 27 3.96 -2.16 -5.72
N THR A 28 3.89 -3.28 -5.02
CA THR A 28 2.61 -3.89 -4.64
C THR A 28 1.78 -2.95 -3.78
N ASN A 29 2.40 -2.23 -2.85
CA ASN A 29 1.72 -1.25 -2.02
C ASN A 29 1.20 -0.09 -2.86
N ARG A 30 1.95 0.41 -3.85
CA ARG A 30 1.46 1.45 -4.79
C ARG A 30 0.19 1.02 -5.51
N ILE A 31 0.16 -0.20 -6.04
CA ILE A 31 -1.04 -0.75 -6.69
C ILE A 31 -2.23 -0.79 -5.73
N ARG A 32 -2.00 -1.19 -4.47
CA ARG A 32 -3.05 -1.19 -3.44
C ARG A 32 -3.53 0.23 -3.09
N VAL A 33 -2.64 1.22 -3.08
CA VAL A 33 -3.03 2.63 -2.87
C VAL A 33 -3.93 3.11 -4.01
N GLU A 34 -3.62 2.76 -5.25
CA GLU A 34 -4.48 3.11 -6.39
C GLU A 34 -5.86 2.45 -6.27
N ALA A 35 -5.91 1.16 -5.92
CA ALA A 35 -7.18 0.47 -5.68
C ALA A 35 -7.98 1.11 -4.52
N LEU A 36 -7.29 1.52 -3.45
CA LEU A 36 -7.91 2.23 -2.32
C LEU A 36 -8.50 3.57 -2.76
N ALA A 37 -7.76 4.32 -3.59
CA ALA A 37 -8.22 5.59 -4.14
C ALA A 37 -9.47 5.40 -5.01
N GLU A 38 -9.49 4.38 -5.87
CA GLU A 38 -10.65 4.06 -6.70
C GLU A 38 -11.89 3.74 -5.84
N VAL A 39 -11.72 2.97 -4.76
CA VAL A 39 -12.81 2.64 -3.84
C VAL A 39 -13.37 3.92 -3.18
N ILE A 40 -12.51 4.81 -2.71
CA ILE A 40 -12.92 6.09 -2.10
C ILE A 40 -13.63 7.00 -3.12
N LEU A 41 -13.13 7.07 -4.35
CA LEU A 41 -13.73 7.88 -5.42
C LEU A 41 -15.10 7.37 -5.90
N ARG A 42 -15.41 6.08 -5.68
CA ARG A 42 -16.74 5.52 -5.95
C ARG A 42 -17.77 5.83 -4.87
N SER A 43 -17.36 6.45 -3.75
CA SER A 43 -18.30 6.86 -2.71
C SER A 43 -19.37 7.78 -3.30
N ASP A 44 -20.60 7.59 -2.83
CA ASP A 44 -21.73 8.41 -3.24
C ASP A 44 -22.01 9.48 -2.17
N PRO A 45 -22.97 10.40 -2.37
CA PRO A 45 -23.31 11.42 -1.36
C PRO A 45 -23.79 10.85 -0.01
N THR A 46 -24.16 9.57 0.04
CA THR A 46 -24.58 8.86 1.25
C THR A 46 -23.41 8.14 1.95
N GLY A 47 -22.26 8.02 1.29
CA GLY A 47 -21.01 7.53 1.86
C GLY A 47 -20.42 6.37 1.08
N LEU A 48 -19.58 5.58 1.77
CA LEU A 48 -19.07 4.32 1.25
C LEU A 48 -20.07 3.20 1.54
N SER A 49 -20.34 2.36 0.53
CA SER A 49 -21.08 1.12 0.75
C SER A 49 -20.35 0.22 1.76
N GLU A 50 -21.05 -0.71 2.41
CA GLU A 50 -20.42 -1.62 3.36
C GLU A 50 -19.31 -2.47 2.70
N ASP A 51 -19.55 -2.89 1.45
CA ASP A 51 -18.59 -3.64 0.64
C ASP A 51 -17.35 -2.81 0.31
N ASP A 52 -17.54 -1.57 -0.17
CA ASP A 52 -16.43 -0.66 -0.47
C ASP A 52 -15.63 -0.32 0.80
N ARG A 53 -16.32 -0.07 1.93
CA ARG A 53 -15.66 0.22 3.20
C ARG A 53 -14.82 -0.96 3.70
N ARG A 54 -15.33 -2.19 3.58
CA ARG A 54 -14.60 -3.42 3.90
C ARG A 54 -13.38 -3.58 2.99
N GLN A 55 -13.56 -3.39 1.69
CA GLN A 55 -12.47 -3.46 0.72
C GLN A 55 -11.37 -2.42 1.00
N ALA A 56 -11.75 -1.17 1.24
CA ALA A 56 -10.83 -0.09 1.57
C ALA A 56 -10.05 -0.39 2.85
N LYS A 57 -10.74 -0.92 3.88
CA LYS A 57 -10.11 -1.30 5.15
C LYS A 57 -9.07 -2.41 4.94
N ASP A 58 -9.41 -3.45 4.18
CA ASP A 58 -8.50 -4.56 3.91
C ASP A 58 -7.26 -4.11 3.14
N LEU A 59 -7.42 -3.20 2.17
CA LEU A 59 -6.31 -2.60 1.44
C LEU A 59 -5.41 -1.80 2.39
N ALA A 60 -5.99 -0.94 3.24
CA ALA A 60 -5.26 -0.15 4.22
C ALA A 60 -4.48 -1.04 5.20
N HIS A 61 -5.09 -2.11 5.71
CA HIS A 61 -4.45 -3.08 6.57
C HIS A 61 -3.24 -3.77 5.91
N GLN A 62 -3.40 -4.20 4.66
CA GLN A 62 -2.33 -4.84 3.90
C GLN A 62 -1.16 -3.88 3.65
N ILE A 63 -1.46 -2.62 3.31
CA ILE A 63 -0.43 -1.59 3.11
C ILE A 63 0.29 -1.34 4.43
N ALA A 64 -0.43 -1.16 5.55
CA ALA A 64 0.16 -0.91 6.86
C ALA A 64 1.13 -2.02 7.29
N GLY A 65 0.72 -3.29 7.15
CA GLY A 65 1.53 -4.44 7.51
C GLY A 65 2.75 -4.63 6.61
N SER A 66 2.56 -4.49 5.30
CA SER A 66 3.66 -4.56 4.31
C SER A 66 4.66 -3.42 4.53
N ALA A 67 4.20 -2.17 4.57
CA ALA A 67 5.02 -0.99 4.78
C ALA A 67 5.84 -1.07 6.07
N GLY A 68 5.22 -1.49 7.18
CA GLY A 68 5.91 -1.66 8.47
C GLY A 68 6.96 -2.76 8.47
N THR A 69 6.77 -3.82 7.67
CA THR A 69 7.77 -4.92 7.55
C THR A 69 9.04 -4.46 6.84
N PHE A 70 8.93 -3.55 5.88
CA PHE A 70 10.05 -3.08 5.05
C PHE A 70 10.59 -1.69 5.45
N GLY A 71 10.15 -1.15 6.59
CA GLY A 71 10.69 0.11 7.15
C GLY A 71 10.12 1.38 6.51
N PHE A 72 8.98 1.30 5.81
CA PHE A 72 8.27 2.47 5.29
C PHE A 72 7.35 3.06 6.37
N ASP A 73 7.95 3.63 7.42
CA ASP A 73 7.25 4.01 8.65
C ASP A 73 6.09 4.98 8.40
N LEU A 74 6.32 6.04 7.63
CA LEU A 74 5.28 7.02 7.29
C LEU A 74 4.12 6.38 6.54
N ALA A 75 4.40 5.53 5.55
CA ALA A 75 3.35 4.83 4.81
C ALA A 75 2.58 3.86 5.71
N SER A 76 3.26 3.20 6.65
CA SER A 76 2.61 2.32 7.64
C SER A 76 1.68 3.10 8.56
N GLU A 77 2.12 4.26 9.05
CA GLU A 77 1.34 5.11 9.94
C GLU A 77 0.10 5.67 9.24
N VAL A 78 0.26 6.27 8.06
CA VAL A 78 -0.86 6.83 7.29
C VAL A 78 -1.87 5.73 6.94
N ALA A 79 -1.42 4.54 6.53
CA ALA A 79 -2.31 3.42 6.24
C ALA A 79 -3.12 2.96 7.47
N ARG A 80 -2.53 2.99 8.67
CA ARG A 80 -3.26 2.69 9.92
C ARG A 80 -4.30 3.75 10.25
N GLN A 81 -4.02 5.02 9.97
CA GLN A 81 -5.00 6.10 10.16
C GLN A 81 -6.20 5.92 9.22
N VAL A 82 -5.95 5.57 7.95
CA VAL A 82 -7.00 5.20 6.99
C VAL A 82 -7.82 4.01 7.50
N GLU A 83 -7.16 2.93 7.95
CA GLU A 83 -7.82 1.74 8.49
C GLU A 83 -8.75 2.09 9.67
N GLN A 84 -8.29 2.97 10.58
CA GLN A 84 -9.05 3.45 11.74
C GLN A 84 -10.29 4.24 11.33
N LEU A 85 -10.16 5.16 10.37
CA LEU A 85 -11.30 5.95 9.87
C LEU A 85 -12.39 5.07 9.27
N LEU A 86 -12.01 3.96 8.64
CA LEU A 86 -12.93 3.01 7.98
C LEU A 86 -13.60 2.01 8.95
N LEU A 87 -13.21 1.99 10.24
CA LEU A 87 -13.85 1.11 11.25
C LEU A 87 -15.34 1.43 11.44
N ARG A 88 -15.70 2.69 11.23
CA ARG A 88 -17.08 3.19 11.24
C ARG A 88 -17.43 3.75 9.86
N GLU A 89 -18.70 4.01 9.65
CA GLU A 89 -19.16 4.73 8.46
C GLU A 89 -18.61 6.17 8.51
N PRO A 90 -17.76 6.57 7.54
CA PRO A 90 -17.18 7.91 7.53
C PRO A 90 -18.22 8.94 7.09
N ASP A 91 -18.29 10.06 7.79
CA ASP A 91 -19.06 11.22 7.32
C ASP A 91 -18.32 11.98 6.19
N SER A 92 -18.96 13.00 5.63
CA SER A 92 -18.39 13.80 4.53
C SER A 92 -17.03 14.45 4.85
N ALA A 93 -16.79 14.84 6.12
CA ALA A 93 -15.52 15.42 6.51
C ALA A 93 -14.43 14.36 6.59
N GLN A 94 -14.78 13.17 7.11
CA GLN A 94 -13.89 12.02 7.16
C GLN A 94 -13.58 11.45 5.77
N LEU A 95 -14.50 11.55 4.80
CA LEU A 95 -14.23 11.19 3.41
C LEU A 95 -13.20 12.12 2.77
N ALA A 96 -13.31 13.44 3.01
CA ALA A 96 -12.28 14.38 2.56
C ALA A 96 -10.92 14.14 3.24
N GLU A 97 -10.92 13.73 4.52
CA GLU A 97 -9.70 13.31 5.23
C GLU A 97 -9.09 12.04 4.61
N LEU A 98 -9.92 11.04 4.28
CA LEU A 98 -9.48 9.82 3.59
C LEU A 98 -8.83 10.12 2.24
N GLU A 99 -9.41 11.02 1.44
CA GLU A 99 -8.81 11.46 0.17
C GLU A 99 -7.43 12.08 0.38
N GLN A 100 -7.29 12.94 1.39
CA GLN A 100 -6.01 13.56 1.72
C GLN A 100 -4.96 12.53 2.19
N GLN A 101 -5.37 11.58 3.03
CA GLN A 101 -4.50 10.49 3.49
C GLN A 101 -4.06 9.59 2.34
N VAL A 102 -4.91 9.33 1.34
CA VAL A 102 -4.50 8.59 0.14
C VAL A 102 -3.42 9.34 -0.65
N VAL A 103 -3.53 10.66 -0.79
CA VAL A 103 -2.48 11.49 -1.44
C VAL A 103 -1.16 11.43 -0.66
N GLU A 104 -1.24 11.48 0.67
CA GLU A 104 -0.07 11.34 1.53
C GLU A 104 0.55 9.95 1.41
N LEU A 105 -0.27 8.90 1.36
CA LEU A 105 0.16 7.52 1.21
C LEU A 105 0.90 7.26 -0.11
N ARG A 106 0.42 7.86 -1.21
CA ARG A 106 1.13 7.85 -2.50
C ARG A 106 2.51 8.50 -2.39
N SER A 107 2.58 9.64 -1.70
CA SER A 107 3.82 10.41 -1.53
C SER A 107 4.83 9.68 -0.64
N ALA A 108 4.34 9.00 0.40
CA ALA A 108 5.17 8.21 1.32
C ALA A 108 5.73 6.92 0.70
N LEU A 109 5.11 6.44 -0.39
CA LEU A 109 5.55 5.28 -1.16
C LEU A 109 6.27 5.67 -2.47
N ALA A 110 6.49 6.96 -2.72
CA ALA A 110 7.14 7.46 -3.93
C ALA A 110 8.61 7.02 -4.02
#